data_AF-A0A6B3CRQ3-F1
#
_entry.id   AF-A0A6B3CRQ3-F1
#
_cell.length_a   1.000
_cell.length_b   1.000
_cell.length_c   1.000
_cell.angle_alpha   90.00
_cell.angle_beta   90.00
_cell.angle_gamma   90.00
#
_symmetry.space_group_name_H-M   'P 1'
#
loop_
_entity.id
_entity.type
_entity.pdbx_description
1 polymer ?
#
loop_
_entity_poly.entity_id
_entity_poly.type
_entity_poly.pdbx_seq_one_letter_code
_entity_poly.pdbx_strand_id
1 'polypeptide(L)' 'LSANPYDAAGQISFNGPKDAGKKADPDKPLEVVAEGADGRITDVTAVDATGRHVAGELSADGARWHSTSPLAANASYTVR' A
#
# COMPACT_ATOMS: atom_id res chain seq x y z
N LEU A 1 -5.33 -29.05 -2.26
CA LEU A 1 -5.31 -28.14 -1.10
C LEU A 1 -5.46 -26.73 -1.64
N SER A 2 -6.64 -26.10 -1.57
CA SER A 2 -6.76 -24.66 -1.79
C SER A 2 -6.64 -24.04 -0.41
N ALA A 3 -5.48 -23.48 -0.06
CA ALA A 3 -5.38 -22.69 1.16
C ALA A 3 -6.35 -21.52 1.01
N ASN A 4 -7.11 -21.19 2.06
CA ASN A 4 -7.85 -19.94 2.09
C ASN A 4 -6.87 -18.81 1.76
N PRO A 5 -7.27 -17.82 0.94
CA PRO A 5 -6.38 -16.71 0.60
C PRO A 5 -5.86 -16.09 1.89
N TYR A 6 -4.54 -15.99 1.97
CA TYR A 6 -3.87 -15.41 3.12
C TYR A 6 -4.27 -13.94 3.23
N ASP A 7 -4.95 -13.57 4.32
CA ASP A 7 -5.33 -12.19 4.58
C ASP A 7 -4.13 -11.44 5.19
N ALA A 8 -3.26 -10.94 4.31
CA ALA A 8 -2.10 -10.14 4.69
C ALA A 8 -2.47 -8.72 5.16
N ALA A 9 -3.73 -8.29 5.01
CA ALA A 9 -4.13 -6.91 5.31
C ALA A 9 -3.98 -6.57 6.81
N GLY A 10 -4.12 -7.57 7.69
CA GLY A 10 -3.88 -7.43 9.13
C GLY A 10 -2.40 -7.44 9.55
N GLN A 11 -1.48 -7.61 8.59
CA GLN A 11 -0.03 -7.69 8.82
C GLN A 11 0.74 -6.58 8.11
N ILE A 12 0.04 -5.53 7.70
CA ILE A 12 0.65 -4.36 7.10
C ILE A 12 0.19 -3.10 7.81
N SER A 13 1.09 -2.13 7.90
CA SER A 13 0.75 -0.76 8.23
C SER A 13 0.98 0.12 7.02
N PHE A 14 0.12 1.13 6.83
CA PHE A 14 0.31 2.14 5.80
C PHE A 14 0.20 3.54 6.40
N ASN A 15 0.87 4.52 5.79
CA ASN A 15 0.92 5.90 6.29
C ASN A 15 -0.32 6.74 5.92
N GLY A 16 -1.27 6.14 5.21
CA GLY A 16 -2.57 6.72 4.94
C GLY A 16 -3.50 6.68 6.16
N PRO A 17 -4.57 7.47 6.16
CA PRO A 17 -5.56 7.43 7.22
C PRO A 17 -6.27 6.06 7.25
N LYS A 18 -6.32 5.46 8.45
CA LYS A 18 -7.04 4.21 8.71
C LYS A 18 -8.57 4.42 8.84
N ASP A 19 -8.97 5.65 9.16
CA ASP A 19 -10.38 6.03 9.31
C ASP A 19 -11.00 6.44 7.96
N ALA A 20 -12.22 5.94 7.70
CA ALA A 20 -12.99 6.34 6.53
C ALA A 20 -13.26 7.87 6.54
N GLY A 21 -13.04 8.52 5.39
CA GLY A 21 -13.31 9.95 5.19
C GLY A 21 -12.17 10.90 5.59
N LYS A 22 -11.06 10.40 6.15
CA LYS A 22 -9.85 11.19 6.33
C LYS A 22 -9.01 11.20 5.07
N LYS A 23 -8.39 12.35 4.77
CA LYS A 23 -7.54 12.54 3.59
C LYS A 23 -6.09 12.25 3.94
N ALA A 24 -5.42 11.47 3.09
CA ALA A 24 -3.96 11.37 3.12
C ALA A 24 -3.35 12.71 2.67
N ASP A 25 -2.14 12.97 3.15
CA ASP A 25 -1.33 14.10 2.69
C ASP A 25 -0.78 13.78 1.29
N PRO A 26 -1.21 14.47 0.22
CA PRO A 26 -0.76 14.17 -1.13
C PRO A 26 0.72 14.53 -1.37
N ASP A 27 1.33 15.35 -0.49
CA ASP A 27 2.74 15.70 -0.55
C ASP A 27 3.64 14.60 0.03
N LYS A 28 3.06 13.59 0.69
CA LYS A 28 3.77 12.42 1.20
C LYS A 28 3.56 11.22 0.28
N PRO A 29 4.62 10.44 0.00
CA PRO A 29 4.45 9.19 -0.73
C PRO A 29 3.55 8.24 0.07
N LEU A 30 2.79 7.39 -0.61
CA LEU A 30 2.09 6.30 0.02
C LEU A 30 3.11 5.25 0.45
N GLU A 31 3.15 4.92 1.73
CA GLU A 31 4.04 3.90 2.28
C GLU A 31 3.23 2.74 2.83
N VAL A 32 3.71 1.52 2.56
CA VAL A 32 3.19 0.26 3.11
C VAL A 32 4.36 -0.47 3.74
N VAL A 33 4.19 -0.95 4.96
CA VAL A 33 5.22 -1.60 5.77
C VAL A 33 4.67 -2.94 6.24
N ALA A 34 5.45 -4.01 6.04
CA ALA A 34 5.16 -5.31 6.60
C ALA A 34 5.34 -5.28 8.12
N GLU A 35 4.37 -5.82 8.85
CA GLU A 35 4.45 -5.99 10.30
C GLU A 35 4.76 -7.44 10.65
N GLY A 36 5.52 -7.62 11.74
CA GLY A 36 5.96 -8.94 12.21
C GLY A 36 7.33 -9.35 11.64
N ALA A 37 8.09 -10.10 12.44
CA ALA A 37 9.48 -10.45 12.13
C ALA A 37 9.65 -11.29 10.84
N ASP A 38 8.60 -12.01 10.44
CA ASP A 38 8.59 -12.85 9.23
C ASP A 38 7.67 -12.30 8.12
N GLY A 39 7.05 -11.13 8.34
CA GLY A 39 6.17 -10.49 7.38
C GLY A 39 6.97 -9.89 6.24
N ARG A 40 6.69 -10.31 5.00
CA ARG A 40 7.28 -9.70 3.80
C ARG A 40 6.21 -9.42 2.75
N ILE A 41 6.28 -8.22 2.19
CA ILE A 41 5.54 -7.83 1.00
C ILE A 41 6.23 -8.49 -0.20
N THR A 42 5.47 -9.23 -0.99
CA THR A 42 6.00 -9.92 -2.19
C THR A 42 5.77 -9.14 -3.47
N ASP A 43 4.68 -8.39 -3.51
CA ASP A 43 4.29 -7.51 -4.60
C ASP A 43 3.32 -6.46 -4.04
N VAL A 44 3.20 -5.32 -4.71
CA VAL A 44 2.21 -4.29 -4.36
C VAL A 44 1.59 -3.77 -5.63
N THR A 45 0.26 -3.86 -5.71
CA THR A 45 -0.50 -3.22 -6.76
C THR A 45 -1.30 -2.06 -6.19
N ALA A 46 -0.85 -0.83 -6.48
CA ALA A 46 -1.56 0.38 -6.13
C ALA A 46 -2.26 0.97 -7.38
N VAL A 47 -3.56 1.21 -7.28
CA VAL A 47 -4.38 1.81 -8.34
C VAL A 47 -5.20 2.98 -7.81
N ASP A 48 -5.41 4.00 -8.62
CA ASP A 48 -6.37 5.05 -8.29
C ASP A 48 -7.80 4.71 -8.71
N ALA A 49 -8.76 5.56 -8.33
CA ALA A 49 -10.17 5.41 -8.68
C ALA A 49 -10.47 5.41 -10.19
N THR A 50 -9.54 5.87 -11.02
CA THR A 50 -9.64 5.84 -12.49
C THR A 50 -9.05 4.56 -13.10
N GLY A 51 -8.45 3.70 -12.28
CA GLY A 51 -7.79 2.46 -12.69
C GLY A 51 -6.34 2.65 -13.14
N ARG A 52 -5.75 3.84 -12.95
CA ARG A 52 -4.34 4.09 -13.26
C ARG A 52 -3.46 3.49 -12.17
N HIS A 53 -2.43 2.75 -12.57
CA HIS A 53 -1.41 2.22 -11.66
C HIS A 53 -0.54 3.35 -11.11
N VAL A 54 -0.30 3.31 -9.80
CA VAL A 54 0.64 4.19 -9.12
C VAL A 54 2.00 3.50 -9.12
N ALA A 55 3.01 4.16 -9.67
CA ALA A 55 4.36 3.62 -9.61
C ALA A 55 4.88 3.66 -8.16
N GLY A 56 5.60 2.61 -7.79
CA GLY A 56 6.26 2.52 -6.49
C GLY A 56 7.37 1.49 -6.50
N GLU A 57 8.11 1.48 -5.40
CA GLU A 57 9.30 0.67 -5.21
C GLU A 57 9.14 -0.20 -3.96
N LEU A 58 9.41 -1.48 -4.10
CA LEU A 58 9.49 -2.45 -3.01
C LEU A 58 10.95 -2.60 -2.58
N SER A 59 11.22 -2.46 -1.29
CA SER A 59 12.54 -2.71 -0.74
C SER A 59 13.00 -4.14 -1.00
N ALA A 60 14.29 -4.37 -1.17
CA ALA A 60 14.84 -5.68 -1.53
C ALA A 60 14.54 -6.78 -0.48
N ASP A 61 14.37 -6.39 0.78
CA ASP A 61 13.98 -7.27 1.89
C ASP A 61 12.46 -7.52 1.97
N GLY A 62 11.66 -6.82 1.15
CA GLY A 62 10.20 -6.90 1.17
C GLY A 62 9.56 -6.26 2.41
N ALA A 63 10.31 -5.50 3.22
CA ALA A 63 9.80 -4.91 4.44
C ALA A 63 8.96 -3.65 4.20
N ARG A 64 9.22 -2.90 3.13
CA ARG A 64 8.53 -1.65 2.82
C ARG A 64 8.34 -1.46 1.33
N TRP A 65 7.15 -1.00 0.94
CA TRP A 65 6.88 -0.41 -0.36
C TRP A 65 6.58 1.08 -0.21
N HIS A 66 7.01 1.90 -1.17
CA HIS A 66 6.61 3.29 -1.23
C HIS A 66 6.29 3.74 -2.67
N SER A 67 5.31 4.64 -2.82
CA SER A 67 5.04 5.26 -4.11
C SER A 67 6.21 6.16 -4.53
N THR A 68 6.56 6.14 -5.80
CA THR A 68 7.58 7.01 -6.41
C THR A 68 6.97 8.08 -7.31
N SER A 69 5.66 7.97 -7.58
CA SER A 69 4.89 8.99 -8.31
C SER A 69 4.15 9.93 -7.35
N PRO A 70 3.97 11.21 -7.71
CA PRO A 70 3.13 12.13 -6.95
C PRO A 70 1.70 11.60 -6.79
N LEU A 71 1.14 11.76 -5.60
CA LEU A 71 -0.26 11.46 -5.35
C LEU A 71 -1.14 12.64 -5.77
N ALA A 72 -2.29 12.34 -6.37
CA ALA A 72 -3.27 13.33 -6.74
C ALA A 72 -4.10 13.72 -5.51
N ALA A 73 -4.28 15.02 -5.30
CA ALA A 73 -5.17 15.53 -4.27
C ALA A 73 -6.62 15.10 -4.54
N ASN A 74 -7.36 14.79 -3.47
CA ASN A 74 -8.75 14.31 -3.53
C ASN A 74 -8.98 13.04 -4.38
N ALA A 75 -7.97 12.19 -4.52
CA ALA A 75 -8.10 10.89 -5.16
C ALA A 75 -8.25 9.75 -4.13
N SER A 76 -8.98 8.71 -4.54
CA SER A 76 -9.05 7.46 -3.80
C SER A 76 -8.10 6.44 -4.42
N TYR A 77 -7.40 5.70 -3.57
CA TYR A 77 -6.45 4.67 -3.96
C TYR A 77 -6.81 3.33 -3.35
N THR A 78 -6.57 2.25 -4.09
CA THR A 78 -6.71 0.87 -3.61
C THR A 78 -5.36 0.18 -3.76
N VAL A 79 -4.91 -0.44 -2.68
CA VAL A 79 -3.66 -1.20 -2.62
C VAL A 79 -4.00 -2.68 -2.40
N ARG A 80 -3.26 -3.56 -3.05
CA ARG A 80 -3.45 -5.03 -3.03
C ARG A 80 -2.10 -5.70 -2.88
#